data_AF-A0A2E5WSI6-F1
#
_entry.id   AF-A0A2E5WSI6-F1
#
_cell.length_a   1.000
_cell.length_b   1.000
_cell.length_c   1.000
_cell.angle_alpha   90.00
_cell.angle_beta   90.00
_cell.angle_gamma   90.00
#
_symmetry.space_group_name_H-M   'P 1'
#
loop_
_entity.id
_entity.type
_entity.pdbx_description
1 polymer ?
#
loop_
_entity_poly.entity_id
_entity_poly.type
_entity_poly.pdbx_seq_one_letter_code
_entity_poly.pdbx_strand_id
1 'polypeptide(L)'
;AHTYLYTLGYNAPEHALVQEGYSEEEFWPAYEKMTDALRPWTIDFHVAQNDGEVHGAGSHDKTGKHCPADDPNGKLDITRCAGYWLKDYADRGIEHICWDGCMFPNATLENSDTWNTILKAMIDVRDVHCQK
;
A
#
# COMPACT_ATOMS: atom_id res chain seq x y z
N ALA A 1 1.75 -2.19 -0.24
CA ALA A 1 2.95 -2.99 0.04
C ALA A 1 4.11 -2.69 -0.92
N HIS A 2 3.99 -2.95 -2.22
CA HIS A 2 5.13 -2.81 -3.16
C HIS A 2 5.60 -1.37 -3.37
N THR A 3 4.66 -0.43 -3.45
CA THR A 3 4.95 1.00 -3.66
C THR A 3 5.76 1.62 -2.52
N TYR A 4 5.61 1.10 -1.30
CA TYR A 4 6.49 1.43 -0.18
C TYR A 4 7.95 1.09 -0.48
N LEU A 5 8.23 -0.14 -0.93
CA LEU A 5 9.60 -0.55 -1.30
C LEU A 5 10.16 0.19 -2.51
N TYR A 6 9.30 0.67 -3.42
CA TYR A 6 9.73 1.54 -4.52
C TYR A 6 10.25 2.88 -3.98
N THR A 7 9.55 3.48 -3.02
CA THR A 7 10.01 4.70 -2.33
C THR A 7 11.35 4.47 -1.63
N LEU A 8 11.55 3.28 -1.04
CA LEU A 8 12.79 2.91 -0.35
C LEU A 8 13.93 2.46 -1.30
N GLY A 9 13.66 2.28 -2.60
CA GLY A 9 14.68 1.87 -3.57
C GLY A 9 15.24 0.45 -3.37
N TYR A 10 14.51 -0.49 -2.75
CA TYR A 10 15.03 -1.83 -2.41
C TYR A 10 15.63 -2.62 -3.60
N ASN A 11 15.10 -2.39 -4.81
CA ASN A 11 15.55 -3.04 -6.03
C ASN A 11 16.61 -2.24 -6.81
N ALA A 12 16.73 -0.93 -6.55
CA ALA A 12 17.67 -0.01 -7.17
C ALA A 12 18.03 1.10 -6.17
N PRO A 13 18.94 0.86 -5.22
CA PRO A 13 19.25 1.78 -4.13
C PRO A 13 19.70 3.17 -4.59
N GLU A 14 20.32 3.26 -5.77
CA GLU A 14 20.69 4.51 -6.45
C GLU A 14 19.49 5.42 -6.80
N HIS A 15 18.28 4.87 -6.75
CA HIS A 15 17.02 5.59 -7.01
C HIS A 15 16.14 5.73 -5.75
N ALA A 16 16.64 5.34 -4.57
CA ALA A 16 15.91 5.50 -3.32
C ALA A 16 15.52 6.96 -3.09
N LEU A 17 14.26 7.19 -2.72
CA LEU A 17 13.74 8.54 -2.46
C LEU A 17 13.95 8.97 -1.00
N VAL A 18 14.23 8.02 -0.11
CA VAL A 18 14.62 8.24 1.28
C VAL A 18 15.76 7.28 1.64
N GLN A 19 16.56 7.64 2.64
CA GLN A 19 17.66 6.81 3.15
C GLN A 19 17.18 5.92 4.29
N GLU A 20 17.92 4.85 4.60
CA GLU A 20 17.63 4.01 5.77
C GLU A 20 17.64 4.84 7.06
N GLY A 21 16.69 4.58 7.96
CA GLY A 21 16.50 5.36 9.18
C GLY A 21 15.71 6.67 8.99
N TYR A 22 15.06 6.85 7.84
CA TYR A 22 14.23 8.03 7.55
C TYR A 22 13.15 8.27 8.61
N SER A 23 12.85 9.54 8.83
CA SER A 23 11.74 10.02 9.63
C SER A 23 10.43 10.03 8.85
N GLU A 24 9.29 10.10 9.54
CA GLU A 24 8.00 10.29 8.87
C GLU A 24 7.97 11.59 8.04
N GLU A 25 8.63 12.64 8.51
CA GLU A 25 8.73 13.93 7.82
C GLU A 25 9.43 13.82 6.46
N GLU A 26 10.40 12.90 6.33
CA GLU A 26 11.06 12.58 5.07
C GLU A 26 10.24 11.61 4.21
N PHE A 27 9.53 10.67 4.85
CA PHE A 27 8.76 9.65 4.14
C PHE A 27 7.60 10.23 3.34
N TRP A 28 6.80 11.11 3.94
CA TRP A 28 5.56 11.57 3.30
C TRP A 28 5.78 12.35 1.99
N PRO A 29 6.71 13.31 1.91
CA PRO A 29 7.03 14.00 0.66
C PRO A 29 7.60 13.04 -0.41
N ALA A 30 8.41 12.06 0.00
CA ALA A 30 8.96 11.06 -0.91
C ALA A 30 7.87 10.13 -1.46
N TYR A 31 6.95 9.69 -0.59
CA TYR A 31 5.80 8.88 -0.99
C TYR A 31 4.90 9.65 -1.96
N GLU A 32 4.58 10.91 -1.66
CA GLU A 32 3.80 11.78 -2.57
C GLU A 32 4.48 11.88 -3.93
N LYS A 33 5.79 12.19 -3.99
CA LYS A 33 6.57 12.26 -5.23
C LYS A 33 6.48 10.98 -6.06
N MET A 34 6.60 9.82 -5.42
CA MET A 34 6.47 8.52 -6.07
C MET A 34 5.05 8.31 -6.62
N THR A 35 4.02 8.58 -5.80
CA THR A 35 2.63 8.43 -6.22
C THR A 35 2.25 9.41 -7.33
N ASP A 36 2.70 10.66 -7.30
CA ASP A 36 2.44 11.67 -8.33
C ASP A 36 2.99 11.24 -9.70
N ALA A 37 4.16 10.59 -9.72
CA ALA A 37 4.76 10.09 -10.95
C ALA A 37 3.99 8.91 -11.57
N LEU A 38 3.38 8.06 -10.74
CA LEU A 38 2.73 6.81 -11.18
C LEU A 38 1.21 6.93 -11.32
N ARG A 39 0.55 7.74 -10.49
CA ARG A 39 -0.90 7.89 -10.40
C ARG A 39 -1.59 8.18 -11.73
N PRO A 40 -1.04 8.98 -12.67
CA PRO A 40 -1.67 9.18 -13.98
C PRO A 40 -1.94 7.89 -14.77
N TRP A 41 -1.19 6.82 -14.47
CA TRP A 41 -1.32 5.51 -15.12
C TRP A 41 -2.11 4.50 -14.31
N THR A 42 -2.57 4.86 -13.11
CA THR A 42 -3.36 3.97 -12.24
C THR A 42 -4.80 3.95 -12.72
N ILE A 43 -5.20 2.79 -13.28
CA ILE A 43 -6.56 2.49 -13.77
C ILE A 43 -7.33 1.53 -12.86
N ASP A 44 -6.64 0.88 -11.92
CA ASP A 44 -7.20 -0.03 -10.91
C ASP A 44 -6.40 0.17 -9.62
N PHE A 45 -7.08 0.13 -8.47
CA PHE A 45 -6.49 0.48 -7.18
C PHE A 45 -6.57 -0.67 -6.18
N HIS A 46 -5.40 -1.19 -5.82
CA HIS A 46 -5.22 -2.29 -4.87
C HIS A 46 -4.50 -1.81 -3.62
N VAL A 47 -5.02 -2.21 -2.47
CA VAL A 47 -4.49 -1.91 -1.14
C VAL A 47 -3.91 -3.17 -0.52
N ALA A 48 -2.68 -3.07 -0.03
CA ALA A 48 -2.05 -4.10 0.80
C ALA A 48 -1.14 -3.42 1.84
N GLN A 49 -1.12 -3.95 3.06
CA GLN A 49 -0.22 -3.52 4.13
C GLN A 49 1.15 -4.21 4.00
N ASN A 50 2.20 -3.61 4.54
CA ASN A 50 3.55 -4.19 4.61
C ASN A 50 4.17 -3.88 5.98
N ASP A 51 4.84 -4.86 6.56
CA ASP A 51 5.51 -4.80 7.87
C ASP A 51 6.98 -4.31 7.77
N GLY A 52 7.43 -3.96 6.57
CA GLY A 52 8.81 -3.63 6.25
C GLY A 52 9.64 -4.82 5.77
N GLU A 53 9.10 -6.04 5.84
CA GLU A 53 9.79 -7.23 5.36
C GLU A 53 9.61 -7.40 3.85
N VAL A 54 10.65 -7.99 3.26
CA VAL A 54 10.68 -8.41 1.87
C VAL A 54 10.60 -9.93 1.87
N HIS A 55 9.62 -10.47 1.15
CA HIS A 55 9.47 -11.91 0.98
C HIS A 55 9.15 -12.21 -0.47
N GLY A 56 10.07 -12.89 -1.13
CA GLY A 56 9.95 -13.27 -2.53
C GLY A 56 10.45 -14.68 -2.77
N ALA A 57 10.12 -15.23 -3.93
CA ALA A 57 10.68 -16.49 -4.40
C ALA A 57 11.01 -16.41 -5.91
N GLY A 58 12.18 -16.92 -6.29
CA GLY A 58 12.61 -16.97 -7.69
C GLY A 58 12.93 -15.59 -8.25
N SER A 59 12.46 -15.26 -9.46
CA SER A 59 12.72 -13.93 -10.05
C SER A 59 12.01 -12.78 -9.32
N HIS A 60 11.20 -13.07 -8.31
CA HIS A 60 10.50 -12.09 -7.46
C HIS A 60 11.11 -11.99 -6.05
N ASP A 61 12.36 -12.41 -5.84
CA ASP A 61 13.06 -12.48 -4.53
C ASP A 61 13.00 -11.18 -3.70
N LYS A 62 12.78 -10.02 -4.33
CA LYS A 62 12.67 -8.72 -3.65
C LYS A 62 11.31 -8.05 -3.86
N THR A 63 10.26 -8.64 -3.28
CA THR A 63 8.93 -8.05 -3.27
C THR A 63 8.42 -7.81 -1.85
N GLY A 64 7.63 -6.75 -1.68
CA GLY A 64 7.04 -6.41 -0.40
C GLY A 64 6.10 -7.51 0.05
N LYS A 65 6.40 -8.08 1.23
CA LYS A 65 5.53 -9.06 1.86
C LYS A 65 4.25 -8.37 2.32
N HIS A 66 3.10 -8.95 1.99
CA HIS A 66 1.84 -8.44 2.54
C HIS A 66 1.71 -8.89 3.99
N CYS A 67 1.20 -8.02 4.84
CA CYS A 67 0.77 -8.38 6.19
C CYS A 67 -0.70 -7.97 6.41
N PRO A 68 -1.35 -8.44 7.48
CA PRO A 68 -2.72 -8.06 7.81
C PRO A 68 -2.91 -6.54 7.92
N ALA A 69 -4.14 -6.06 7.69
CA ALA A 69 -4.46 -4.64 7.75
C ALA A 69 -4.22 -4.01 9.14
N ASP A 70 -4.37 -4.81 10.20
CA ASP A 70 -4.16 -4.47 11.61
C ASP A 70 -2.84 -5.02 12.17
N ASP A 71 -1.90 -5.41 11.32
CA ASP A 71 -0.59 -5.86 11.80
C ASP A 71 0.07 -4.75 12.64
N PRO A 72 0.48 -5.05 13.90
CA PRO A 72 1.07 -4.03 14.78
C PRO A 72 2.40 -3.47 14.26
N ASN A 73 3.04 -4.15 13.30
CA ASN A 73 4.27 -3.70 12.64
C ASN A 73 4.00 -3.04 11.27
N GLY A 74 2.72 -2.91 10.87
CA GLY A 74 2.33 -2.27 9.62
C GLY A 74 2.97 -0.90 9.46
N LYS A 75 3.63 -0.66 8.32
CA LYS A 75 4.41 0.56 8.05
C LYS A 75 3.60 1.66 7.38
N LEU A 76 2.48 1.33 6.77
CA LEU A 76 1.67 2.28 6.03
C LEU A 76 0.44 2.68 6.84
N ASP A 77 0.19 3.98 6.92
CA ASP A 77 -1.15 4.50 7.16
C ASP A 77 -1.96 4.25 5.88
N ILE A 78 -2.76 3.18 5.86
CA ILE A 78 -3.54 2.73 4.71
C ILE A 78 -4.41 3.87 4.18
N THR A 79 -5.13 4.55 5.07
CA THR A 79 -6.07 5.61 4.71
C THR A 79 -5.33 6.79 4.11
N ARG A 80 -4.24 7.26 4.73
CA ARG A 80 -3.44 8.37 4.18
C ARG A 80 -2.80 7.99 2.85
N CYS A 81 -2.22 6.80 2.75
CA CYS A 81 -1.57 6.34 1.53
C CYS A 81 -2.57 6.23 0.36
N ALA A 82 -3.77 5.71 0.61
CA ALA A 82 -4.81 5.62 -0.39
C ALA A 82 -5.24 7.00 -0.92
N GLY A 83 -5.24 8.04 -0.08
CA GLY A 83 -5.55 9.41 -0.50
C GLY A 83 -4.61 9.91 -1.60
N TYR A 84 -3.31 9.61 -1.52
CA TYR A 84 -2.37 9.98 -2.59
C TYR A 84 -2.71 9.29 -3.91
N TRP A 85 -3.16 8.03 -3.89
CA TRP A 85 -3.49 7.27 -5.10
C TRP A 85 -4.88 7.58 -5.66
N LEU A 86 -5.84 7.91 -4.80
CA LEU A 86 -7.23 8.19 -5.17
C LEU A 86 -7.45 9.67 -5.51
N LYS A 87 -6.46 10.55 -5.39
CA LYS A 87 -6.57 11.91 -5.93
C LYS A 87 -6.97 11.87 -7.41
N ASP A 88 -8.01 12.64 -7.77
CA ASP A 88 -8.59 12.69 -9.13
C ASP A 88 -9.00 11.29 -9.67
N TYR A 89 -9.46 10.39 -8.79
CA TYR A 89 -9.85 9.02 -9.17
C TYR A 89 -11.00 8.98 -10.19
N ALA A 90 -11.93 9.95 -10.12
CA ALA A 90 -13.10 10.01 -10.98
C ALA A 90 -12.73 10.23 -12.44
N ASP A 91 -11.76 11.12 -12.71
CA ASP A 91 -11.25 11.40 -14.06
C ASP A 91 -10.55 10.19 -14.68
N ARG A 92 -10.08 9.27 -13.82
CA ARG A 92 -9.43 8.02 -14.20
C ARG A 92 -10.37 6.82 -14.20
N GLY A 93 -11.66 7.00 -13.88
CA GLY A 93 -12.67 5.94 -13.92
C GLY A 93 -12.50 4.83 -12.87
N ILE A 94 -11.83 5.11 -11.74
CA ILE A 94 -11.68 4.13 -10.66
C ILE A 94 -12.98 4.08 -9.84
N GLU A 95 -13.65 2.94 -9.82
CA GLU A 95 -14.91 2.75 -9.08
C GLU A 95 -14.78 1.82 -7.87
N HIS A 96 -13.67 1.08 -7.78
CA HIS A 96 -13.47 0.02 -6.81
C HIS A 96 -12.18 0.26 -6.02
N ILE A 97 -12.23 -0.07 -4.73
CA ILE A 97 -11.06 -0.20 -3.88
C ILE A 97 -10.88 -1.70 -3.63
N CYS A 98 -9.81 -2.28 -4.15
CA CYS A 98 -9.55 -3.71 -4.06
C CYS A 98 -8.57 -3.98 -2.91
N TRP A 99 -8.83 -4.98 -2.08
CA TRP A 99 -7.82 -5.48 -1.14
C TRP A 99 -7.01 -6.57 -1.81
N ASP A 100 -5.70 -6.41 -1.82
CA ASP A 100 -4.78 -7.43 -2.29
C ASP A 100 -4.38 -8.33 -1.11
N GLY A 101 -5.04 -9.49 -1.03
CA GLY A 101 -4.79 -10.54 -0.03
C GLY A 101 -3.90 -11.66 -0.55
N CYS A 102 -3.26 -11.47 -1.72
CA CYS A 102 -2.36 -12.45 -2.32
C CYS A 102 -1.11 -12.55 -1.45
N MET A 103 -1.12 -13.39 -0.40
CA MET A 103 0.03 -14.00 0.32
C MET A 103 -0.35 -14.48 1.75
N PHE A 104 -1.63 -14.48 2.16
CA PHE A 104 -2.01 -14.97 3.49
C PHE A 104 -2.16 -16.51 3.55
N PRO A 105 -1.75 -17.16 4.67
CA PRO A 105 -2.05 -18.57 4.91
C PRO A 105 -3.57 -18.83 4.95
N ASN A 106 -4.01 -20.02 4.54
CA ASN A 106 -5.43 -20.38 4.54
C ASN A 106 -6.11 -20.17 5.90
N ALA A 107 -5.41 -20.49 7.01
CA ALA A 107 -5.95 -20.29 8.36
C ALA A 107 -6.29 -18.82 8.65
N THR A 108 -5.53 -17.86 8.09
CA THR A 108 -5.83 -16.43 8.17
C THR A 108 -7.08 -16.09 7.35
N LEU A 109 -7.19 -16.65 6.14
CA LEU A 109 -8.35 -16.41 5.25
C LEU A 109 -9.64 -17.05 5.78
N GLU A 110 -9.56 -18.14 6.54
CA GLU A 110 -10.70 -18.81 7.17
C GLU A 110 -11.19 -18.09 8.44
N ASN A 111 -10.41 -17.13 8.96
CA ASN A 111 -10.84 -16.31 10.08
C ASN A 111 -11.70 -15.14 9.59
N SER A 112 -12.97 -15.10 9.99
CA SER A 112 -13.90 -14.01 9.64
C SER A 112 -13.43 -12.63 10.08
N ASP A 113 -12.69 -12.55 11.19
CA ASP A 113 -12.22 -11.27 11.74
C ASP A 113 -11.22 -10.60 10.81
N THR A 114 -10.42 -11.36 10.06
CA THR A 114 -9.53 -10.83 9.02
C THR A 114 -10.30 -10.00 7.99
N TRP A 115 -11.45 -10.50 7.53
CA TRP A 115 -12.28 -9.79 6.57
C TRP A 115 -12.99 -8.59 7.16
N ASN A 116 -13.40 -8.65 8.43
CA ASN A 116 -13.98 -7.50 9.15
C ASN A 116 -12.94 -6.37 9.29
N THR A 117 -11.70 -6.71 9.65
CA THR A 117 -10.60 -5.74 9.73
C THR A 117 -10.33 -5.10 8.37
N ILE A 118 -10.20 -5.90 7.31
CA ILE A 118 -9.98 -5.41 5.95
C ILE A 118 -11.14 -4.49 5.53
N LEU A 119 -12.38 -4.94 5.69
CA LEU A 119 -13.56 -4.15 5.32
C LEU A 119 -13.59 -2.80 6.04
N LYS A 120 -13.26 -2.78 7.35
CA LYS A 120 -13.16 -1.54 8.12
C LYS A 120 -12.12 -0.59 7.51
N ALA A 121 -10.91 -1.06 7.21
CA ALA A 121 -9.88 -0.22 6.60
C ALA A 121 -10.32 0.36 5.24
N MET A 122 -11.03 -0.42 4.43
CA MET A 122 -11.52 0.02 3.11
C MET A 122 -12.68 1.03 3.23
N ILE A 123 -13.53 0.86 4.26
CA ILE A 123 -14.56 1.85 4.61
C ILE A 123 -13.91 3.16 5.04
N ASP A 124 -12.86 3.12 5.86
CA ASP A 124 -12.15 4.32 6.30
C ASP A 124 -11.54 5.07 5.10
N VAL A 125 -10.95 4.35 4.14
CA VAL A 125 -10.47 4.95 2.87
C VAL A 125 -11.62 5.62 2.11
N ARG A 126 -12.73 4.91 1.92
CA ARG A 126 -13.89 5.44 1.19
C ARG A 126 -14.44 6.69 1.85
N ASP A 127 -14.60 6.66 3.18
CA ASP A 127 -15.25 7.72 3.93
C ASP A 127 -14.40 8.99 3.96
N VAL A 128 -13.07 8.86 3.90
CA VAL A 128 -12.16 10.03 3.84
C VAL A 128 -11.97 10.56 2.41
N HIS A 129 -11.85 9.68 1.40
CA HIS A 129 -11.35 10.09 0.07
C HIS A 129 -12.34 9.93 -1.09
N CYS A 130 -13.42 9.16 -0.92
CA CYS A 130 -14.33 8.82 -2.01
C CYS A 130 -15.74 9.41 -1.84
N GLN A 131 -15.98 10.24 -0.82
CA GLN A 131 -17.26 10.91 -0.66
C GLN A 131 -17.42 12.03 -1.70
N LYS A 132 -18.62 12.14 -2.27
CA LYS A 132 -19.03 13.21 -3.18
C LYS A 132 -19.45 14.46 -2.42
#